data_AF-A0A1C6HYP9-F1
#
_entry.id   AF-A0A1C6HYP9-F1
#
_cell.length_a   1.000
_cell.length_b   1.000
_cell.length_c   1.000
_cell.angle_alpha   90.00
_cell.angle_beta   90.00
_cell.angle_gamma   90.00
#
_symmetry.space_group_name_H-M   'P 1'
#
loop_
_entity.id
_entity.type
_entity.pdbx_description
1 polymer ?
#
loop_
_entity_poly.entity_id
_entity_poly.type
_entity_poly.pdbx_seq_one_letter_code
_entity_poly.pdbx_strand_id
1 'polypeptide(L)' 'MNGLDNGIFPRGEKMSPELSHNFIGQAYLHMLVPGGNAWNCPIGNVTFEPGCRKLDYVA' A
#
# COMPACT_ATOMS: atom_id res chain seq x y z
N MET A 1 -11.23 20.04 -1.17
CA MET A 1 -10.67 18.76 -1.64
C MET A 1 -9.34 19.08 -2.30
N ASN A 2 -8.23 18.73 -1.65
CA ASN A 2 -6.87 18.99 -2.18
C ASN A 2 -6.55 17.91 -3.22
N GLY A 3 -6.04 18.31 -4.38
CA GLY A 3 -5.99 17.51 -5.63
C GLY A 3 -5.02 16.32 -5.68
N LEU A 4 -4.87 15.55 -4.60
CA LEU A 4 -4.07 14.31 -4.56
C LEU A 4 -4.91 13.04 -4.37
N ASP A 5 -6.24 13.16 -4.17
CA ASP A 5 -7.16 12.04 -3.97
C ASP A 5 -8.03 11.76 -5.22
N ASN A 6 -7.41 11.71 -6.40
CA ASN A 6 -8.13 11.49 -7.67
C ASN A 6 -8.40 10.00 -7.98
N GLY A 7 -8.21 9.11 -7.00
CA GLY A 7 -8.44 7.66 -7.14
C GLY A 7 -9.79 7.21 -6.57
N ILE A 8 -10.33 6.10 -7.07
CA ILE A 8 -11.57 5.49 -6.56
C ILE A 8 -11.42 5.05 -5.09
N PHE A 9 -10.19 4.68 -4.69
CA PHE A 9 -9.85 4.30 -3.32
C PHE A 9 -8.92 5.32 -2.67
N PRO A 10 -9.05 5.54 -1.34
CA PRO A 10 -8.12 6.39 -0.60
C PRO A 10 -6.68 5.88 -0.74
N ARG A 11 -5.74 6.82 -0.84
CA ARG A 11 -4.29 6.51 -0.87
C ARG A 11 -3.80 5.85 0.42
N GLY A 12 -4.36 6.27 1.56
CA GLY A 12 -3.95 5.79 2.89
C GLY A 12 -2.68 6.46 3.43
N GLU A 13 -2.03 5.78 4.36
CA GLU A 13 -0.84 6.27 5.05
C GLU A 13 0.44 5.76 4.39
N LYS A 14 1.57 6.37 4.73
CA LYS A 14 2.88 5.87 4.30
C LYS A 14 3.04 4.43 4.78
N MET A 15 3.74 3.62 3.99
CA MET A 15 4.03 2.23 4.34
C MET A 15 4.61 2.13 5.76
N SER A 16 4.13 1.17 6.55
CA SER A 16 4.62 0.96 7.91
C SER A 16 6.11 0.61 7.89
N PRO A 17 6.87 0.88 8.97
CA PRO A 17 8.28 0.50 9.06
C PRO A 17 8.52 -1.01 8.86
N GLU A 18 7.53 -1.83 9.24
CA GLU A 18 7.56 -3.28 9.10
C GLU A 18 7.46 -3.75 7.64
N LEU A 19 6.87 -2.96 6.75
CA LEU A 19 6.68 -3.33 5.34
C LEU A 19 7.53 -2.48 4.39
N SER A 20 8.03 -1.33 4.85
CA SER A 20 8.78 -0.37 4.03
C SER A 20 10.04 -0.97 3.42
N HIS A 21 10.69 -1.94 4.09
CA HIS A 21 11.85 -2.65 3.57
C HIS A 21 11.57 -3.50 2.32
N ASN A 22 10.30 -3.74 1.97
CA ASN A 22 9.90 -4.44 0.75
C ASN A 22 9.72 -3.52 -0.46
N PHE A 23 10.00 -2.22 -0.31
CA PHE A 23 9.81 -1.24 -1.37
C PHE A 23 11.07 -0.37 -1.56
N ILE A 24 11.37 -0.04 -2.80
CA ILE A 24 12.29 1.05 -3.14
C ILE A 24 11.43 2.28 -3.43
N GLY A 25 11.68 3.39 -2.72
CA GLY A 25 10.91 4.62 -2.86
C GLY A 25 9.76 4.74 -1.86
N GLN A 26 8.86 5.71 -2.07
CA GLN A 26 7.72 5.96 -1.19
C GLN A 26 6.45 5.28 -1.72
N ALA A 27 5.92 4.37 -0.92
CA ALA A 27 4.60 3.76 -1.13
C ALA A 27 3.64 4.12 0.01
N TYR A 28 2.34 4.02 -0.27
CA TYR A 28 1.24 4.22 0.66
C TYR A 28 0.33 3.00 0.65
N LEU A 29 -0.23 2.66 1.81
CA LEU A 29 -1.13 1.55 1.99
C LEU A 29 -2.44 2.01 2.63
N HIS A 30 -3.56 1.63 2.01
CA HIS A 30 -4.88 1.67 2.62
C HIS A 30 -5.49 0.27 2.62
N MET A 31 -5.73 -0.30 3.80
CA MET A 31 -6.42 -1.59 3.91
C MET A 31 -7.91 -1.41 3.61
N LEU A 32 -8.40 -2.09 2.58
CA LEU A 32 -9.83 -2.17 2.26
C LEU A 32 -10.52 -3.25 3.10
N VAL A 33 -9.83 -4.37 3.32
CA VAL A 33 -10.28 -5.46 4.18
C VAL A 33 -9.09 -5.86 5.06
N PRO A 34 -9.16 -5.69 6.39
CA PRO A 34 -8.10 -6.14 7.29
C PRO A 34 -8.07 -7.67 7.39
N GLY A 35 -6.90 -8.22 7.74
CA GLY A 35 -6.74 -9.63 8.05
C GLY A 35 -7.37 -10.03 9.38
N GLY A 36 -7.36 -11.33 9.69
CA GLY A 36 -7.84 -11.84 10.99
C GLY A 36 -9.37 -12.03 11.12
N ASN A 37 -10.11 -11.84 10.03
CA ASN A 37 -11.53 -12.23 9.96
C ASN A 37 -11.69 -13.72 9.58
N ALA A 38 -12.93 -14.21 9.57
CA ALA A 38 -13.26 -15.62 9.29
C ALA A 38 -12.74 -16.15 7.93
N TRP A 39 -12.52 -15.27 6.96
CA TRP A 39 -12.03 -15.60 5.62
C TRP A 39 -10.52 -15.40 5.48
N ASN A 40 -9.94 -14.55 6.34
CA ASN A 40 -8.53 -14.17 6.35
C ASN A 40 -7.96 -13.79 4.97
N CYS A 41 -8.76 -13.08 4.17
CA CYS A 41 -8.37 -12.54 2.86
C CYS A 41 -8.14 -11.02 2.96
N PRO A 42 -6.95 -10.56 3.40
CA PRO A 42 -6.66 -9.13 3.46
C PRO A 42 -6.58 -8.53 2.05
N ILE A 43 -7.20 -7.36 1.86
CA ILE A 43 -7.21 -6.62 0.60
C ILE A 43 -6.71 -5.21 0.87
N GLY A 44 -5.71 -4.75 0.13
CA GLY A 44 -5.12 -3.42 0.28
C GLY A 44 -5.01 -2.68 -1.05
N ASN A 45 -5.27 -1.38 -1.01
CA ASN A 45 -4.91 -0.45 -2.07
C ASN A 45 -3.49 0.07 -1.80
N VAL A 46 -2.57 -0.13 -2.76
CA VAL A 46 -1.19 0.35 -2.67
C VAL A 46 -0.96 1.41 -3.73
N THR A 47 -0.55 2.59 -3.30
CA THR A 47 -0.21 3.70 -4.20
C THR A 47 1.30 3.93 -4.17
N PHE A 48 1.89 4.05 -5.35
CA PHE A 48 3.33 4.26 -5.54
C PHE A 48 3.58 5.68 -6.04
N GLU A 49 4.51 6.40 -5.41
CA GLU A 49 5.08 7.60 -6.03
C GLU A 49 5.86 7.22 -7.31
N PRO A 50 6.04 8.15 -8.26
CA PRO A 50 6.83 7.87 -9.46
C PRO A 50 8.21 7.29 -9.14
N GLY A 51 8.55 6.16 -9.78
CA GLY A 51 9.80 5.44 -9.56
C GLY A 51 9.80 4.49 -8.35
N CYS A 52 8.75 4.49 -7.52
CA CYS A 52 8.60 3.51 -6.46
C CYS A 52 8.21 2.15 -7.04
N ARG A 53 8.82 1.08 -6.51
CA ARG A 53 8.55 -0.31 -6.91
C ARG A 53 8.69 -1.27 -5.74
N LYS A 54 8.00 -2.40 -5.84
CA LYS A 54 8.24 -3.53 -4.94
C LYS A 54 9.66 -4.05 -5.17
N LEU A 55 10.34 -4.43 -4.10
CA LEU A 55 11.56 -5.22 -4.19
C LEU A 55 11.15 -6.64 -4.61
N ASP A 56 11.50 -6.98 -5.85
CA ASP A 56 11.35 -8.34 -6.34
C ASP A 56 12.49 -9.18 -5.73
N TYR A 57 12.27 -9.76 -4.54
CA TYR A 57 13.08 -10.89 -4.12
C TYR A 57 12.53 -12.12 -4.84
N VAL A 58 13.16 -12.49 -5.96
CA VAL A 58 13.06 -13.85 -6.48
C VAL A 58 13.80 -14.72 -5.48
N ALA A 59 13.05 -15.36 -4.58
CA ALA A 59 13.53 -16.56 -3.91
C ALA A 59 13.49 -17.73 -4.90
#